data_AF-A0A382FW75-F1
#
_entry.id   AF-A0A382FW75-F1
#
_cell.length_a   1.000
_cell.length_b   1.000
_cell.length_c   1.000
_cell.angle_alpha   90.00
_cell.angle_beta   90.00
_cell.angle_gamma   90.00
#
_symmetry.space_group_name_H-M   'P 1'
#
loop_
_entity.id
_entity.type
_entity.pdbx_description
1 polymer ?
#
loop_
_entity_poly.entity_id
_entity_poly.type
_entity_poly.pdbx_seq_one_letter_code
_entity_poly.pdbx_strand_id
1 'polypeptide(L)'
;MPIGTQGAVKTIDPEVLTHLDTQIILGNTYHLYIRPGHELIHRAGGLHSFMNWDNSILTDSGGFQVFSLAKLNKISDEGVEFQSHLDGSRHFFTPEISMDIQRHLGSDIIMAFDECPPGQADEKTVKRAVDRTTRWIEECRAFLNENESLYDWTQMLFPIVQGGIFPNLRKESACSLIPYADSGMAIGGLAVGEEKNVMFETIHLMDSLLPKDQPRYLMGVGRPTDLVKSVQSGIDMFDCVL
;
A
#
# COMPACT_ATOMS: atom_id res chain seq x y z
N MET A 1 6.56 -3.99 -10.15
CA MET A 1 6.70 -2.53 -10.04
C MET A 1 8.03 -2.21 -9.39
N PRO A 2 8.95 -1.52 -10.09
CA PRO A 2 10.13 -0.95 -9.47
C PRO A 2 9.77 0.03 -8.35
N ILE A 3 10.55 0.07 -7.28
CA ILE A 3 10.25 0.89 -6.09
C ILE A 3 11.10 2.16 -6.08
N GLY A 4 10.43 3.30 -6.09
CA GLY A 4 10.97 4.64 -5.92
C GLY A 4 10.83 5.12 -4.47
N THR A 5 11.86 4.91 -3.66
CA THR A 5 11.79 5.20 -2.21
C THR A 5 11.80 6.70 -1.89
N GLN A 6 12.56 7.51 -2.62
CA GLN A 6 12.71 8.97 -2.36
C GLN A 6 12.51 9.78 -3.64
N GLY A 7 11.45 9.45 -4.40
CA GLY A 7 11.19 10.09 -5.70
C GLY A 7 12.18 9.64 -6.79
N ALA A 8 12.83 8.50 -6.62
CA ALA A 8 13.71 7.90 -7.60
C ALA A 8 13.83 6.38 -7.37
N VAL A 9 13.84 5.61 -8.46
CA VAL A 9 14.27 4.21 -8.42
C VAL A 9 15.78 4.19 -8.26
N LYS A 10 16.27 3.53 -7.22
CA LYS A 10 17.67 3.65 -6.80
C LYS A 10 18.62 3.26 -7.93
N THR A 11 19.57 4.13 -8.25
CA THR A 11 20.61 3.97 -9.31
C THR A 11 20.11 3.90 -10.76
N ILE A 12 18.82 4.13 -11.01
CA ILE A 12 18.23 4.02 -12.35
C ILE A 12 17.64 5.38 -12.75
N ASP A 13 18.03 5.86 -13.93
CA ASP A 13 17.42 7.04 -14.54
C ASP A 13 16.01 6.69 -15.06
N PRO A 14 14.99 7.58 -14.89
CA PRO A 14 13.67 7.38 -15.49
C PRO A 14 13.69 6.96 -16.96
N GLU A 15 14.62 7.48 -17.78
CA GLU A 15 14.72 7.11 -19.20
C GLU A 15 14.99 5.61 -19.41
N VAL A 16 15.76 4.99 -18.52
CA VAL A 16 16.04 3.55 -18.56
C VAL A 16 14.76 2.75 -18.28
N LEU A 17 13.93 3.20 -17.32
CA LEU A 17 12.66 2.54 -17.01
C LEU A 17 11.70 2.62 -18.20
N THR A 18 11.65 3.77 -18.87
CA THR A 18 10.88 3.95 -20.11
C THR A 18 11.39 3.03 -21.22
N HIS A 19 12.71 2.90 -21.39
CA HIS A 19 13.28 1.98 -22.38
C HIS A 19 12.98 0.50 -22.10
N LEU A 20 12.84 0.13 -20.83
CA LEU A 20 12.43 -1.20 -20.37
C LEU A 20 10.91 -1.42 -20.42
N ASP A 21 10.15 -0.48 -20.98
CA ASP A 21 8.69 -0.53 -21.08
C ASP A 21 8.00 -0.65 -19.72
N THR A 22 8.59 -0.03 -18.69
CA THR A 22 7.99 0.02 -17.35
C THR A 22 6.76 0.93 -17.39
N GLN A 23 5.59 0.35 -17.14
CA GLN A 23 4.31 1.06 -17.18
C GLN A 23 3.94 1.71 -15.85
N ILE A 24 4.46 1.18 -14.74
CA ILE A 24 4.09 1.64 -13.40
C ILE A 24 5.19 1.36 -12.38
N ILE A 25 5.39 2.32 -11.49
CA ILE A 25 6.33 2.27 -10.36
C ILE A 25 5.59 2.45 -9.03
N LEU A 26 6.25 2.06 -7.94
CA LEU A 26 5.76 2.28 -6.58
C LEU A 26 6.51 3.43 -5.91
N GLY A 27 5.81 4.48 -5.47
CA GLY A 27 6.33 5.55 -4.63
C GLY A 27 6.13 5.24 -3.14
N ASN A 28 7.15 5.46 -2.32
CA ASN A 28 7.04 5.23 -0.88
C ASN A 28 6.57 6.49 -0.14
N THR A 29 5.34 6.48 0.35
CA THR A 29 4.69 7.63 0.99
C THR A 29 5.40 8.04 2.26
N TYR A 30 5.82 7.09 3.09
CA TYR A 30 6.52 7.37 4.34
C TYR A 30 7.80 8.19 4.11
N HIS A 31 8.64 7.77 3.17
CA HIS A 31 9.89 8.45 2.90
C HIS A 31 9.68 9.82 2.25
N LEU A 32 8.76 9.91 1.28
CA LEU A 32 8.42 11.17 0.61
C LEU A 32 7.83 12.21 1.58
N TYR A 33 7.01 11.75 2.54
CA TYR A 33 6.45 12.59 3.60
C TYR A 33 7.54 13.16 4.51
N ILE A 34 8.46 12.31 4.99
CA ILE A 34 9.52 12.76 5.90
C ILE A 34 10.49 13.69 5.17
N ARG A 35 10.87 13.36 3.94
CA ARG A 35 11.73 14.21 3.11
C ARG A 35 11.55 13.88 1.63
N PRO A 36 11.21 14.86 0.77
CA PRO A 36 11.24 16.31 1.02
C PRO A 36 9.97 16.91 1.65
N GLY A 37 8.90 16.12 1.80
CA GLY A 37 7.57 16.61 2.20
C GLY A 37 6.61 16.71 1.01
N HIS A 38 5.40 16.19 1.20
CA HIS A 38 4.37 16.10 0.15
C HIS A 38 3.89 17.47 -0.34
N GLU A 39 3.78 18.48 0.53
CA GLU A 39 3.43 19.85 0.11
C GLU A 39 4.48 20.45 -0.85
N LEU A 40 5.76 20.17 -0.63
CA LEU A 40 6.82 20.63 -1.52
C LEU A 40 6.71 19.94 -2.87
N ILE A 41 6.48 18.63 -2.87
CA ILE A 41 6.28 17.84 -4.09
C ILE A 41 5.06 18.37 -4.87
N HIS A 42 3.95 18.63 -4.19
CA HIS A 42 2.77 19.21 -4.81
C HIS A 42 3.07 20.56 -5.47
N ARG A 43 3.76 21.48 -4.77
CA ARG A 43 4.19 22.77 -5.35
C ARG A 43 5.16 22.63 -6.52
N ALA A 44 5.87 21.51 -6.62
CA ALA A 44 6.74 21.18 -7.75
C ALA A 44 5.98 20.54 -8.94
N GLY A 45 4.64 20.46 -8.86
CA GLY A 45 3.79 19.88 -9.92
C GLY A 45 3.45 18.40 -9.71
N GLY A 46 3.54 17.90 -8.48
CA GLY A 46 3.27 16.50 -8.13
C GLY A 46 4.47 15.57 -8.33
N LEU A 47 4.30 14.31 -7.92
CA LEU A 47 5.40 13.35 -7.88
C LEU A 47 5.92 13.00 -9.28
N HIS A 48 5.03 12.87 -10.27
CA HIS A 48 5.38 12.67 -11.68
C HIS A 48 6.37 13.74 -12.16
N SER A 49 6.02 15.02 -12.01
CA SER A 49 6.88 16.16 -12.37
C SER A 49 8.17 16.18 -11.55
N PHE A 50 8.06 15.93 -10.25
CA PHE A 50 9.21 15.96 -9.33
C PHE A 50 10.27 14.92 -9.68
N MET A 51 9.87 13.75 -10.17
CA MET A 51 10.78 12.66 -10.52
C MET A 51 11.03 12.50 -12.02
N ASN A 52 10.43 13.34 -12.86
CA ASN A 52 10.47 13.24 -14.32
C ASN A 52 9.99 11.86 -14.82
N TRP A 53 8.80 11.44 -14.36
CA TRP A 53 8.16 10.17 -14.73
C TRP A 53 6.74 10.40 -15.22
N ASP A 54 6.49 10.09 -16.49
CA ASP A 54 5.23 10.40 -17.16
C ASP A 54 4.21 9.25 -17.15
N ASN A 55 4.61 8.05 -16.69
CA ASN A 55 3.71 6.90 -16.59
C ASN A 55 3.11 6.79 -15.18
N SER A 56 2.32 5.74 -14.94
CA SER A 56 1.58 5.62 -13.69
C SER A 56 2.47 5.41 -12.46
N ILE A 57 1.99 5.89 -11.32
CA ILE A 57 2.58 5.74 -10.00
C ILE A 57 1.53 5.15 -9.05
N LEU A 58 1.91 4.10 -8.34
CA LEU A 58 1.20 3.63 -7.16
C LEU A 58 1.92 4.13 -5.91
N THR A 59 1.24 4.73 -4.94
CA THR A 59 1.84 5.07 -3.64
C THR A 59 1.37 4.11 -2.56
N ASP A 60 2.27 3.60 -1.73
CA ASP A 60 1.86 2.87 -0.53
C ASP A 60 1.21 3.80 0.51
N SER A 61 0.54 3.25 1.53
CA SER A 61 -0.12 4.05 2.56
C SER A 61 0.85 4.62 3.61
N GLY A 62 2.10 4.16 3.59
CA GLY A 62 3.11 4.38 4.64
C GLY A 62 2.92 3.51 5.89
N GLY A 63 1.82 2.76 6.00
CA GLY A 63 1.50 1.94 7.18
C GLY A 63 2.59 0.91 7.47
N PHE A 64 2.96 0.09 6.49
CA PHE A 64 3.97 -0.96 6.65
C PHE A 64 5.31 -0.43 7.20
N GLN A 65 5.81 0.70 6.69
CA GLN A 65 7.07 1.29 7.14
C GLN A 65 6.95 1.75 8.59
N VAL A 66 5.84 2.39 8.95
CA VAL A 66 5.54 2.78 10.33
C VAL A 66 5.49 1.56 11.25
N PHE A 67 4.90 0.44 10.82
CA PHE A 67 4.84 -0.80 11.62
C PHE A 67 6.19 -1.53 11.72
N SER A 68 6.97 -1.54 10.64
CA SER A 68 8.29 -2.20 10.60
C SER A 68 9.32 -1.53 11.52
N LEU A 69 9.11 -0.24 11.87
CA LEU A 69 9.92 0.52 12.81
C LEU A 69 9.50 0.32 14.28
N ALA A 70 9.02 -0.88 14.64
CA ALA A 70 8.32 -1.27 15.87
C ALA A 70 8.88 -0.80 17.23
N LYS A 71 10.13 -0.32 17.32
CA LYS A 71 10.65 0.28 18.57
C LYS A 71 10.17 1.71 18.79
N LEU A 72 9.58 2.33 17.77
CA LEU A 72 9.33 3.76 17.71
C LEU A 72 7.87 4.10 17.42
N ASN A 73 6.94 3.15 17.51
CA ASN A 73 5.53 3.37 17.18
C ASN A 73 4.56 3.06 18.33
N LYS A 74 3.38 3.67 18.27
CA LYS A 74 2.23 3.39 19.12
C LYS A 74 0.96 3.45 18.29
N ILE A 75 0.26 2.31 18.20
CA ILE A 75 -0.97 2.17 17.43
C ILE A 75 -2.17 2.43 18.35
N SER A 76 -3.09 3.29 17.90
CA SER A 76 -4.41 3.50 18.50
C SER A 76 -5.49 3.25 17.45
N ASP A 77 -6.75 3.40 17.83
CA ASP A 77 -7.86 3.33 16.87
C ASP A 77 -7.92 4.55 15.94
N GLU A 78 -7.37 5.68 16.36
CA GLU A 78 -7.33 6.93 15.57
C GLU A 78 -6.19 6.94 14.55
N GLY A 79 -5.14 6.16 14.76
CA GLY A 79 -3.96 6.19 13.90
C GLY A 79 -2.70 5.63 14.57
N VAL A 80 -1.55 6.05 14.07
CA VAL A 80 -0.25 5.57 14.51
C VAL A 80 0.69 6.74 14.81
N GLU A 81 1.13 6.84 16.05
CA GLU A 81 2.24 7.72 16.44
C GLU A 81 3.55 7.02 16.11
N PHE A 82 4.50 7.73 15.51
CA PHE A 82 5.84 7.21 15.28
C PHE A 82 6.94 8.26 15.36
N GLN A 83 8.17 7.81 15.58
CA GLN A 83 9.36 8.66 15.55
C GLN A 83 10.09 8.53 14.19
N SER A 84 10.40 9.66 13.57
CA SER A 84 11.21 9.75 12.36
C SER A 84 12.60 9.15 12.57
N HIS A 85 13.03 8.32 11.62
CA HIS A 85 14.37 7.72 11.63
C HIS A 85 15.47 8.68 11.18
N LEU A 86 15.13 9.84 10.61
CA LEU A 86 16.11 10.81 10.10
C LEU A 86 16.57 11.81 11.16
N ASP A 87 15.63 12.33 11.95
CA ASP A 87 15.85 13.46 12.87
C ASP A 87 15.23 13.25 14.25
N GLY A 88 14.47 12.17 14.46
CA GLY A 88 13.86 11.85 15.74
C GLY A 88 12.61 12.66 16.07
N SER A 89 12.05 13.43 15.14
CA SER A 89 10.75 14.10 15.32
C SER A 89 9.62 13.08 15.50
N ARG A 90 8.57 13.47 16.20
CA ARG A 90 7.36 12.64 16.37
C ARG A 90 6.28 13.07 15.41
N HIS A 91 5.63 12.10 14.79
CA HIS A 91 4.57 12.27 13.81
C HIS A 91 3.39 11.37 14.17
N PHE A 92 2.20 11.73 13.70
CA PHE A 92 0.99 10.96 13.88
C PHE A 92 0.30 10.79 12.53
N PHE A 93 0.13 9.55 12.09
CA PHE A 93 -0.56 9.22 10.84
C PHE A 93 -1.95 8.69 11.16
N THR A 94 -2.96 9.34 10.57
CA THR A 94 -4.35 8.87 10.53
C THR A 94 -4.69 8.45 9.09
N PRO A 95 -5.82 7.76 8.88
CA PRO A 95 -6.32 7.48 7.54
C PRO A 95 -6.43 8.75 6.67
N GLU A 96 -6.95 9.84 7.21
CA GLU A 96 -7.11 11.12 6.51
C GLU A 96 -5.76 11.73 6.14
N ILE A 97 -4.79 11.73 7.07
CA ILE A 97 -3.44 12.24 6.78
C ILE A 97 -2.76 11.41 5.68
N SER A 98 -2.90 10.07 5.72
CA SER A 98 -2.35 9.21 4.68
C SER A 98 -2.97 9.50 3.30
N MET A 99 -4.30 9.70 3.25
CA MET A 99 -4.99 10.07 2.01
C MET A 99 -4.58 11.47 1.53
N ASP A 100 -4.45 12.44 2.45
CA ASP A 100 -4.05 13.80 2.10
C ASP A 100 -2.62 13.85 1.53
N ILE A 101 -1.69 13.10 2.13
CA ILE A 101 -0.32 12.98 1.63
C ILE A 101 -0.35 12.42 0.20
N GLN A 102 -1.01 11.30 -0.03
CA GLN A 102 -1.08 10.66 -1.34
C GLN A 102 -1.81 11.55 -2.38
N ARG A 103 -2.84 12.29 -1.95
CA ARG A 103 -3.51 13.32 -2.76
C ARG A 103 -2.57 14.42 -3.19
N HIS A 104 -1.67 14.88 -2.33
CA HIS A 104 -0.66 15.88 -2.69
C HIS A 104 0.46 15.29 -3.56
N LEU A 105 0.81 14.02 -3.37
CA LEU A 105 1.79 13.35 -4.23
C LEU A 105 1.27 13.18 -5.67
N GLY A 106 -0.05 13.04 -5.86
CA GLY A 106 -0.66 12.96 -7.20
C GLY A 106 -0.51 11.60 -7.87
N SER A 107 -0.28 10.53 -7.12
CA SER A 107 -0.22 9.16 -7.65
C SER A 107 -1.53 8.71 -8.26
N ASP A 108 -1.45 7.91 -9.32
CA ASP A 108 -2.60 7.35 -10.05
C ASP A 108 -3.36 6.30 -9.22
N ILE A 109 -2.62 5.51 -8.42
CA ILE A 109 -3.18 4.53 -7.49
C ILE A 109 -2.72 4.87 -6.08
N ILE A 110 -3.69 5.06 -5.18
CA ILE A 110 -3.46 5.32 -3.77
C ILE A 110 -3.90 4.13 -2.93
N MET A 111 -3.06 3.76 -1.98
CA MET A 111 -3.32 2.61 -1.11
C MET A 111 -3.99 3.08 0.17
N ALA A 112 -5.09 2.42 0.54
CA ALA A 112 -5.79 2.72 1.79
C ALA A 112 -4.88 2.53 3.02
N PHE A 113 -5.08 3.34 4.05
CA PHE A 113 -4.36 3.17 5.31
C PHE A 113 -4.86 1.91 6.03
N ASP A 114 -3.94 1.03 6.40
CA ASP A 114 -4.23 -0.28 6.97
C ASP A 114 -3.33 -0.59 8.18
N GLU A 115 -3.67 -1.63 8.93
CA GLU A 115 -2.80 -2.19 9.96
C GLU A 115 -2.27 -3.54 9.51
N CYS A 116 -0.96 -3.65 9.32
CA CYS A 116 -0.30 -4.91 9.00
C CYS A 116 0.18 -5.61 10.29
N PRO A 117 -0.51 -6.65 10.78
CA PRO A 117 -0.07 -7.38 11.97
C PRO A 117 1.22 -8.16 11.70
N PRO A 118 2.02 -8.47 12.74
CA PRO A 118 3.18 -9.36 12.60
C PRO A 118 2.78 -10.76 12.08
N GLY A 119 3.64 -11.39 11.27
CA GLY A 119 3.34 -12.68 10.64
C GLY A 119 3.07 -13.85 11.61
N GLN A 120 3.56 -13.77 12.84
CA GLN A 120 3.33 -14.78 13.90
C GLN A 120 2.30 -14.33 14.95
N ALA A 121 1.51 -13.29 14.67
CA ALA A 121 0.50 -12.79 15.59
C ALA A 121 -0.63 -13.81 15.79
N ASP A 122 -1.21 -13.82 17.00
CA ASP A 122 -2.37 -14.66 17.30
C ASP A 122 -3.64 -14.17 16.56
N GLU A 123 -4.62 -15.07 16.41
CA GLU A 123 -5.87 -14.79 15.69
C GLU A 123 -6.59 -13.56 16.27
N LYS A 124 -6.54 -13.38 17.61
CA LYS A 124 -7.17 -12.23 18.28
C LYS A 124 -6.52 -10.90 17.89
N THR A 125 -5.20 -10.89 17.72
CA THR A 125 -4.46 -9.69 17.28
C THR A 125 -4.70 -9.41 15.81
N VAL A 126 -4.71 -10.44 14.98
CA VAL A 126 -5.05 -10.29 13.56
C VAL A 126 -6.50 -9.82 13.37
N LYS A 127 -7.45 -10.32 14.16
CA LYS A 127 -8.85 -9.85 14.14
C LYS A 127 -8.96 -8.36 14.45
N ARG A 128 -8.25 -7.88 15.47
CA ARG A 128 -8.22 -6.44 15.80
C ARG A 128 -7.67 -5.60 14.64
N ALA A 129 -6.62 -6.08 13.97
CA ALA A 129 -6.06 -5.40 12.80
C ALA A 129 -7.03 -5.39 11.60
N VAL A 130 -7.76 -6.48 11.36
CA VAL A 130 -8.82 -6.54 10.34
C VAL A 130 -9.97 -5.57 10.66
N ASP A 131 -10.41 -5.51 11.91
CA ASP A 131 -11.46 -4.60 12.36
C ASP A 131 -11.04 -3.13 12.23
N ARG A 132 -9.79 -2.82 12.58
CA ARG A 132 -9.23 -1.48 12.44
C ARG A 132 -9.05 -1.08 10.98
N THR A 133 -8.50 -1.97 10.15
CA THR A 133 -8.36 -1.75 8.70
C THR A 133 -9.73 -1.53 8.03
N THR A 134 -10.77 -2.25 8.45
CA THR A 134 -12.14 -2.06 7.95
C THR A 134 -12.71 -0.69 8.33
N ARG A 135 -12.46 -0.20 9.57
CA ARG A 135 -12.86 1.17 9.95
C ARG A 135 -12.07 2.23 9.19
N TRP A 136 -10.76 2.06 9.07
CA TRP A 136 -9.89 3.04 8.41
C TRP A 136 -10.17 3.21 6.92
N ILE A 137 -10.62 2.17 6.20
CA ILE A 137 -11.04 2.35 4.80
C ILE A 137 -12.29 3.22 4.69
N GLU A 138 -13.21 3.16 5.66
CA GLU A 138 -14.41 3.99 5.68
C GLU A 138 -14.02 5.46 5.85
N GLU A 139 -13.08 5.74 6.75
CA GLU A 139 -12.52 7.07 6.99
C GLU A 139 -11.74 7.58 5.77
N CYS A 140 -10.91 6.72 5.14
CA CYS A 140 -10.22 7.06 3.88
C CYS A 140 -11.24 7.46 2.80
N ARG A 141 -12.28 6.65 2.59
CA ARG A 141 -13.29 6.90 1.55
C ARG A 141 -14.10 8.16 1.84
N ALA A 142 -14.50 8.37 3.08
CA ALA A 142 -15.21 9.58 3.49
C ALA A 142 -14.36 10.83 3.22
N PHE A 143 -13.09 10.81 3.62
CA PHE A 143 -12.15 11.90 3.37
C PHE A 143 -11.99 12.20 1.87
N LEU A 144 -11.81 11.18 1.03
CA LEU A 144 -11.68 11.37 -0.42
C LEU A 144 -12.96 11.91 -1.08
N ASN A 145 -14.13 11.56 -0.55
CA ASN A 145 -15.42 12.08 -1.06
C ASN A 145 -15.66 13.55 -0.67
N GLU A 146 -15.14 13.97 0.49
CA GLU A 146 -15.28 15.33 1.01
C GLU A 146 -14.25 16.31 0.43
N ASN A 147 -13.17 15.80 -0.17
CA ASN A 147 -12.05 16.60 -0.67
C ASN A 147 -11.82 16.37 -2.17
N GLU A 148 -12.02 17.42 -2.97
CA GLU A 148 -11.85 17.37 -4.43
C GLU A 148 -10.42 17.02 -4.86
N SER A 149 -10.24 16.46 -6.06
CA SER A 149 -8.90 16.16 -6.59
C SER A 149 -8.04 17.42 -6.70
N LEU A 150 -6.75 17.30 -6.41
CA LEU A 150 -5.76 18.38 -6.60
C LEU A 150 -5.19 18.42 -8.04
N TYR A 151 -5.55 17.43 -8.85
CA TYR A 151 -5.01 17.20 -10.19
C TYR A 151 -6.12 16.90 -11.20
N ASP A 152 -5.82 17.03 -12.48
CA ASP A 152 -6.77 16.82 -13.58
C ASP A 152 -7.08 15.33 -13.87
N TRP A 153 -6.48 14.42 -13.12
CA TRP A 153 -6.74 12.97 -13.19
C TRP A 153 -7.33 12.44 -11.89
N THR A 154 -7.96 11.28 -11.98
CA THR A 154 -8.53 10.56 -10.84
C THR A 154 -7.48 9.69 -10.18
N GLN A 155 -7.38 9.76 -8.86
CA GLN A 155 -6.56 8.86 -8.05
C GLN A 155 -7.43 7.70 -7.55
N MET A 156 -7.07 6.48 -7.93
CA MET A 156 -7.84 5.26 -7.65
C MET A 156 -7.49 4.69 -6.27
N LEU A 157 -8.49 4.47 -5.41
CA LEU A 157 -8.26 3.86 -4.09
C LEU A 157 -8.25 2.33 -4.16
N PHE A 158 -7.16 1.73 -3.67
CA PHE A 158 -7.03 0.29 -3.49
C PHE A 158 -7.13 -0.06 -2.00
N PRO A 159 -8.17 -0.80 -1.59
CA PRO A 159 -8.24 -1.40 -0.26
C PRO A 159 -7.18 -2.49 -0.08
N ILE A 160 -6.73 -2.69 1.16
CA ILE A 160 -5.73 -3.71 1.50
C ILE A 160 -6.38 -4.80 2.36
N VAL A 161 -6.52 -5.99 1.79
CA VAL A 161 -7.04 -7.15 2.51
C VAL A 161 -5.99 -7.64 3.52
N GLN A 162 -6.41 -7.68 4.78
CA GLN A 162 -5.64 -8.23 5.90
C GLN A 162 -6.26 -9.56 6.37
N GLY A 163 -5.71 -10.16 7.42
CA GLY A 163 -6.20 -11.44 7.97
C GLY A 163 -5.12 -12.48 8.22
N GLY A 164 -3.84 -12.13 8.01
CA GLY A 164 -2.71 -13.01 8.28
C GLY A 164 -2.87 -14.36 7.58
N ILE A 165 -2.61 -15.44 8.34
CA ILE A 165 -2.73 -16.83 7.88
C ILE A 165 -4.11 -17.45 8.14
N PHE A 166 -5.10 -16.66 8.61
CA PHE A 166 -6.39 -17.15 9.07
C PHE A 166 -7.46 -17.01 7.97
N PRO A 167 -7.94 -18.12 7.37
CA PRO A 167 -8.87 -18.06 6.23
C PRO A 167 -10.20 -17.35 6.52
N ASN A 168 -10.73 -17.51 7.73
CA ASN A 168 -11.95 -16.84 8.19
C ASN A 168 -11.77 -15.32 8.23
N LEU A 169 -10.65 -14.83 8.78
CA LEU A 169 -10.37 -13.39 8.87
C LEU A 169 -10.08 -12.78 7.50
N ARG A 170 -9.39 -13.52 6.62
CA ARG A 170 -9.18 -13.14 5.23
C ARG A 170 -10.49 -12.98 4.47
N LYS A 171 -11.44 -13.90 4.67
CA LYS A 171 -12.78 -13.82 4.07
C LYS A 171 -13.57 -12.64 4.61
N GLU A 172 -13.55 -12.44 5.93
CA GLU A 172 -14.18 -11.30 6.58
C GLU A 172 -13.66 -9.97 6.01
N SER A 173 -12.33 -9.80 5.97
CA SER A 173 -11.68 -8.61 5.42
C SER A 173 -11.98 -8.41 3.94
N ALA A 174 -11.91 -9.45 3.11
CA ALA A 174 -12.22 -9.32 1.69
C ALA A 174 -13.67 -8.86 1.48
N CYS A 175 -14.64 -9.49 2.15
CA CYS A 175 -16.05 -9.14 2.02
C CYS A 175 -16.36 -7.72 2.50
N SER A 176 -15.70 -7.23 3.56
CA SER A 176 -15.91 -5.87 4.06
C SER A 176 -15.29 -4.81 3.15
N LEU A 177 -14.18 -5.12 2.48
CA LEU A 177 -13.41 -4.15 1.68
C LEU A 177 -13.82 -4.05 0.21
N ILE A 178 -14.43 -5.09 -0.37
CA ILE A 178 -14.89 -5.10 -1.78
C ILE A 178 -15.73 -3.86 -2.16
N PRO A 179 -16.70 -3.41 -1.33
CA PRO A 179 -17.49 -2.21 -1.65
C PRO A 179 -16.68 -0.92 -1.80
N TYR A 180 -15.44 -0.87 -1.30
CA TYR A 180 -14.55 0.28 -1.34
C TYR A 180 -13.49 0.17 -2.45
N ALA A 181 -13.50 -0.87 -3.28
CA ALA A 181 -12.54 -1.03 -4.37
C ALA A 181 -13.00 -0.25 -5.60
N ASP A 182 -12.25 0.78 -6.02
CA ASP A 182 -12.56 1.52 -7.25
C ASP A 182 -12.27 0.69 -8.49
N SER A 183 -11.06 0.10 -8.51
CA SER A 183 -10.54 -0.57 -9.69
C SER A 183 -9.49 -1.62 -9.36
N GLY A 184 -9.42 -2.06 -8.11
CA GLY A 184 -8.48 -3.09 -7.70
C GLY A 184 -8.39 -3.24 -6.19
N MET A 185 -7.78 -4.33 -5.78
CA MET A 185 -7.61 -4.68 -4.38
C MET A 185 -6.21 -5.23 -4.14
N ALA A 186 -5.63 -4.87 -3.00
CA ALA A 186 -4.36 -5.38 -2.57
C ALA A 186 -4.51 -6.47 -1.51
N ILE A 187 -3.52 -7.36 -1.47
CA ILE A 187 -3.39 -8.43 -0.49
C ILE A 187 -2.15 -8.12 0.33
N GLY A 188 -2.38 -7.62 1.56
CA GLY A 188 -1.34 -7.27 2.51
C GLY A 188 -1.07 -8.38 3.53
N GLY A 189 -0.02 -8.18 4.34
CA GLY A 189 0.30 -9.08 5.46
C GLY A 189 0.73 -10.48 5.04
N LEU A 190 1.30 -10.61 3.85
CA LEU A 190 1.98 -11.81 3.34
C LEU A 190 3.46 -11.48 3.10
N ALA A 191 4.30 -12.51 2.99
CA ALA A 191 5.76 -12.44 2.94
C ALA A 191 6.40 -11.74 4.16
N VAL A 192 5.76 -11.82 5.32
CA VAL A 192 6.20 -11.18 6.59
C VAL A 192 6.79 -12.19 7.59
N GLY A 193 7.04 -13.43 7.14
CA GLY A 193 7.73 -14.47 7.91
C GLY A 193 6.96 -15.79 8.04
N GLU A 194 5.82 -15.91 7.37
CA GLU A 194 5.05 -17.16 7.28
C GLU A 194 5.70 -18.18 6.35
N GLU A 195 5.27 -19.43 6.45
CA GLU A 195 5.70 -20.47 5.52
C GLU A 195 5.14 -20.24 4.11
N LYS A 196 5.96 -20.52 3.09
CA LYS A 196 5.58 -20.32 1.67
C LYS A 196 4.28 -21.02 1.28
N ASN A 197 4.02 -22.22 1.81
CA ASN A 197 2.80 -22.95 1.48
C ASN A 197 1.56 -22.20 1.96
N VAL A 198 1.62 -21.63 3.16
CA VAL A 198 0.52 -20.85 3.75
C VAL A 198 0.27 -19.56 2.96
N MET A 199 1.33 -18.91 2.46
CA MET A 199 1.20 -17.78 1.54
C MET A 199 0.40 -18.16 0.28
N PHE A 200 0.76 -19.27 -0.38
CA PHE A 200 0.06 -19.72 -1.59
C PHE A 200 -1.38 -20.19 -1.33
N GLU A 201 -1.64 -20.85 -0.19
CA GLU A 201 -3.00 -21.20 0.23
C GLU A 201 -3.86 -19.93 0.42
N THR A 202 -3.28 -18.89 1.02
CA THR A 202 -3.96 -17.60 1.19
C THR A 202 -4.23 -16.93 -0.15
N ILE A 203 -3.25 -16.92 -1.07
CA ILE A 203 -3.43 -16.37 -2.42
C ILE A 203 -4.55 -17.10 -3.16
N HIS A 204 -4.60 -18.44 -3.09
CA HIS A 204 -5.65 -19.23 -3.73
C HIS A 204 -7.04 -18.92 -3.13
N LEU A 205 -7.12 -18.71 -1.82
CA LEU A 205 -8.35 -18.25 -1.18
C LEU A 205 -8.76 -16.87 -1.69
N MET A 206 -7.82 -15.93 -1.81
CA MET A 206 -8.09 -14.58 -2.34
C MET A 206 -8.55 -14.63 -3.80
N ASP A 207 -7.99 -15.51 -4.62
CA ASP A 207 -8.50 -15.74 -5.97
C ASP A 207 -9.99 -16.10 -5.95
N SER A 208 -10.44 -16.95 -5.03
CA SER A 208 -11.85 -17.36 -4.96
C SER A 208 -12.82 -16.28 -4.45
N LEU A 209 -12.31 -15.24 -3.79
CA LEU A 209 -13.12 -14.23 -3.09
C LEU A 209 -13.12 -12.85 -3.77
N LEU A 210 -11.98 -12.45 -4.33
CA LEU A 210 -11.82 -11.11 -4.89
C LEU A 210 -12.47 -11.00 -6.28
N PRO A 211 -12.96 -9.80 -6.67
CA PRO A 211 -13.54 -9.57 -8.00
C PRO A 211 -12.58 -10.00 -9.11
N LYS A 212 -13.11 -10.69 -10.13
CA LYS A 212 -12.31 -11.23 -11.24
C LYS A 212 -12.05 -10.23 -12.36
N ASP A 213 -12.86 -9.18 -12.39
CA ASP A 213 -12.82 -8.06 -13.34
C ASP A 213 -11.93 -6.91 -12.85
N GLN A 214 -11.30 -7.05 -11.68
CA GLN A 214 -10.40 -6.06 -11.11
C GLN A 214 -9.00 -6.66 -10.84
N PRO A 215 -7.92 -5.89 -11.03
CA PRO A 215 -6.57 -6.29 -10.69
C PRO A 215 -6.40 -6.60 -9.20
N ARG A 216 -5.64 -7.66 -8.93
CA ARG A 216 -5.25 -8.12 -7.60
C ARG A 216 -3.77 -7.89 -7.39
N TYR A 217 -3.45 -7.07 -6.40
CA TYR A 217 -2.08 -6.64 -6.10
C TYR A 217 -1.52 -7.39 -4.89
N LEU A 218 -0.49 -8.21 -5.09
CA LEU A 218 0.22 -8.88 -4.00
C LEU A 218 1.42 -8.03 -3.55
N MET A 219 1.33 -7.49 -2.34
CA MET A 219 2.32 -6.55 -1.82
C MET A 219 3.58 -7.28 -1.31
N GLY A 220 4.77 -6.78 -1.67
CA GLY A 220 6.06 -7.18 -1.10
C GLY A 220 6.64 -8.51 -1.59
N VAL A 221 6.09 -9.12 -2.65
CA VAL A 221 6.55 -10.40 -3.22
C VAL A 221 7.29 -10.20 -4.54
N GLY A 222 8.53 -10.69 -4.63
CA GLY A 222 9.35 -10.48 -5.84
C GLY A 222 10.23 -11.62 -6.34
N ARG A 223 10.37 -12.73 -5.61
CA ARG A 223 11.20 -13.83 -6.12
C ARG A 223 10.57 -14.39 -7.40
N PRO A 224 11.32 -14.62 -8.49
CA PRO A 224 10.75 -15.05 -9.77
C PRO A 224 9.85 -16.30 -9.68
N THR A 225 10.22 -17.28 -8.85
CA THR A 225 9.41 -18.48 -8.64
C THR A 225 8.08 -18.19 -7.94
N ASP A 226 8.07 -17.20 -7.06
CA ASP A 226 6.88 -16.81 -6.30
C ASP A 226 5.95 -16.01 -7.22
N LEU A 227 6.49 -15.11 -8.06
CA LEU A 227 5.73 -14.39 -9.08
C LEU A 227 4.97 -15.34 -10.02
N VAL A 228 5.65 -16.31 -10.62
CA VAL A 228 5.03 -17.25 -11.57
C VAL A 228 3.87 -18.02 -10.93
N LYS A 229 4.06 -18.50 -9.69
CA LYS A 229 3.01 -19.23 -8.96
C LYS A 229 1.85 -18.33 -8.56
N SER A 230 2.12 -17.10 -8.14
CA SER A 230 1.08 -16.15 -7.78
C SER A 230 0.26 -15.72 -9.00
N VAL A 231 0.88 -15.53 -10.16
CA VAL A 231 0.17 -15.27 -11.43
C VAL A 231 -0.75 -16.44 -11.80
N GLN A 232 -0.28 -17.69 -11.65
CA GLN A 232 -1.12 -18.88 -11.86
C GLN A 232 -2.33 -18.93 -10.92
N SER A 233 -2.22 -18.30 -9.76
CA SER A 233 -3.28 -18.15 -8.77
C SER A 233 -4.01 -16.82 -8.88
N GLY A 234 -3.91 -16.11 -10.02
CA GLY A 234 -4.71 -14.92 -10.30
C GLY A 234 -4.17 -13.62 -9.67
N ILE A 235 -2.88 -13.48 -9.41
CA ILE A 235 -2.31 -12.18 -9.03
C ILE A 235 -1.86 -11.42 -10.28
N ASP A 236 -2.18 -10.13 -10.33
CA ASP A 236 -2.00 -9.27 -11.50
C ASP A 236 -0.88 -8.24 -11.30
N MET A 237 -0.64 -7.79 -10.06
CA MET A 237 0.36 -6.77 -9.73
C MET A 237 1.29 -7.22 -8.59
N PHE A 238 2.53 -6.75 -8.64
CA PHE A 238 3.59 -7.08 -7.67
C PHE A 238 4.57 -5.93 -7.49
N ASP A 239 5.17 -5.83 -6.32
CA ASP A 239 6.31 -4.98 -6.01
C ASP A 239 7.31 -5.74 -5.13
N CYS A 240 8.60 -5.42 -5.26
CA CYS A 240 9.62 -5.94 -4.37
C CYS A 240 10.91 -5.13 -4.47
N VAL A 241 11.67 -5.12 -3.38
CA VAL A 241 13.01 -4.50 -3.31
C VAL A 241 14.15 -5.45 -3.67
N LEU A 242 13.87 -6.75 -3.85
CA LEU A 242 14.85 -7.80 -4.14
C LEU A 242 15.42 -7.73 -5.57
#